data_AF-R0JF22-F1
#
_entry.id   AF-R0JF22-F1
#
_cell.length_a   1.000
_cell.length_b   1.000
_cell.length_c   1.000
_cell.angle_alpha   90.00
_cell.angle_beta   90.00
_cell.angle_gamma   90.00
#
_symmetry.space_group_name_H-M   'P 1'
#
loop_
_entity.id
_entity.type
_entity.pdbx_description
1 polymer ?
#
loop_
_entity_poly.entity_id
_entity_poly.type
_entity_poly.pdbx_seq_one_letter_code
_entity_poly.pdbx_strand_id
1 'polypeptide(L)'
;LCVVLTVLVLALVVALVVVLLQSHSSHPQFSDVCPDKWIGFQSKCYYFSEDESNWKTSLENCKAMEASLTSIDSQEELAFIKRFKGQANHWFGLHDEDNSQWRWTNGAAFNNWSVP
;
A
#
# COMPACT_ATOMS: atom_id res chain seq x y z
N LEU A 1 47.91 27.42 17.36
CA LEU A 1 46.59 28.03 17.10
C LEU A 1 46.07 27.71 15.70
N CYS A 2 46.83 28.01 14.63
CA CYS A 2 46.42 27.70 13.25
C CYS A 2 46.11 26.20 13.03
N VAL A 3 46.97 25.31 13.51
CA VAL A 3 46.77 23.84 13.41
C VAL A 3 45.49 23.40 14.14
N VAL A 4 45.18 24.01 15.28
CA VAL A 4 43.98 23.69 16.06
C VAL A 4 42.73 24.16 15.31
N LEU A 5 42.75 25.37 14.75
CA LEU A 5 41.65 25.92 13.96
C LEU A 5 41.41 25.10 12.68
N THR A 6 42.46 24.65 12.00
CA THR A 6 42.32 23.78 10.81
C THR A 6 41.71 22.42 11.17
N VAL A 7 42.08 21.84 12.30
CA VAL A 7 41.51 20.56 12.76
C VAL A 7 40.03 20.71 13.11
N LEU A 8 39.64 21.80 13.78
CA LEU A 8 38.24 22.06 14.14
C LEU A 8 37.37 22.28 12.89
N VAL A 9 37.85 23.06 11.91
CA VAL A 9 37.12 23.29 10.65
C VAL A 9 36.97 21.99 9.86
N LEU A 10 38.03 21.18 9.75
CA LEU A 10 37.95 19.88 9.09
C LEU A 10 36.95 18.94 9.78
N ALA A 11 36.97 18.89 11.11
CA ALA A 11 36.01 18.09 11.88
C ALA A 11 34.56 18.54 11.65
N LEU A 12 34.30 19.86 11.60
CA LEU A 12 32.96 20.39 11.32
C LEU A 12 32.50 20.10 9.88
N VAL A 13 33.38 20.25 8.89
CA VAL A 13 33.06 19.92 7.49
C VAL A 13 32.78 18.44 7.34
N VAL A 14 33.58 17.57 7.95
CA VAL A 14 33.34 16.12 7.95
C VAL A 14 32.00 15.80 8.63
N ALA A 15 31.70 16.41 9.78
CA ALA A 15 30.42 16.21 10.46
C ALA A 15 29.22 16.66 9.60
N LEU A 16 29.32 17.82 8.95
CA LEU A 16 28.27 18.32 8.04
C LEU A 16 28.09 17.42 6.81
N VAL A 17 29.19 16.95 6.21
CA VAL A 17 29.14 16.00 5.10
C VAL A 17 28.52 14.68 5.55
N VAL A 18 28.86 14.18 6.74
CA VAL A 18 28.24 12.97 7.31
C VAL A 18 26.73 13.17 7.53
N VAL A 19 26.30 14.30 8.09
CA VAL A 19 24.87 14.62 8.29
C VAL A 19 24.12 14.73 6.96
N LEU A 20 24.73 15.39 5.96
CA LEU A 20 24.15 15.50 4.61
C LEU A 20 24.08 14.16 3.88
N LEU A 21 25.12 13.32 3.98
CA LEU A 21 25.12 11.95 3.43
C LEU A 21 24.10 11.05 4.14
N GLN A 22 23.94 11.19 5.46
CA GLN A 22 22.91 10.48 6.21
C GLN A 22 21.49 10.92 5.81
N SER A 23 21.30 12.20 5.49
CA SER A 23 20.00 12.71 5.02
C SER A 23 19.60 12.18 3.63
N HIS A 24 20.57 11.80 2.80
CA HIS A 24 20.33 11.16 1.49
C HIS A 24 20.14 9.64 1.57
N SER A 25 20.44 9.02 2.70
CA SER A 25 19.98 7.67 2.98
C SER A 25 18.57 7.76 3.57
N SER A 26 17.60 8.07 2.70
CA SER A 26 16.28 7.47 2.90
C SER A 26 16.52 5.96 2.87
N HIS A 27 16.71 5.39 4.05
CA HIS A 27 16.66 3.96 4.27
C HIS A 27 15.51 3.44 3.41
N PRO A 28 15.72 2.47 2.48
CA PRO A 28 14.57 1.79 1.92
C PRO A 28 13.85 1.26 3.14
N GLN A 29 12.68 1.83 3.43
CA GLN A 29 11.91 1.48 4.60
C GLN A 29 11.48 0.04 4.36
N PHE A 30 12.34 -0.92 4.72
CA PHE A 30 12.04 -2.35 4.72
C PHE A 30 11.17 -2.62 5.94
N SER A 31 10.03 -1.93 5.99
CA SER A 31 8.95 -2.11 6.92
C SER A 31 7.64 -1.62 6.30
N ASP A 32 7.36 -2.00 5.05
CA ASP A 32 5.97 -2.28 4.68
C ASP A 32 5.59 -3.65 5.27
N VAL A 33 5.75 -3.81 6.58
CA VAL A 33 5.04 -4.87 7.29
C VAL A 33 3.61 -4.39 7.30
N CYS A 34 2.74 -5.09 6.58
CA CYS A 34 1.32 -4.78 6.56
C CYS A 34 0.80 -4.67 8.01
N PRO A 35 -0.19 -3.81 8.26
CA PRO A 35 -0.74 -3.64 9.62
C PRO A 35 -1.18 -4.96 10.23
N ASP A 36 -1.26 -5.04 11.55
CA ASP A 36 -1.66 -6.26 12.24
C ASP A 36 -2.97 -6.85 11.66
N LYS A 37 -2.95 -8.15 11.37
CA LYS A 37 -4.03 -8.93 10.71
C LYS A 37 -4.19 -8.71 9.20
N TRP A 38 -3.36 -7.88 8.58
CA TRP A 38 -3.33 -7.72 7.13
C TRP A 38 -2.30 -8.67 6.52
N ILE A 39 -2.52 -9.07 5.27
CA ILE A 39 -1.64 -9.98 4.54
C ILE A 39 -1.04 -9.21 3.36
N GLY A 40 0.29 -9.25 3.22
CA GLY A 40 1.01 -8.57 2.14
C GLY A 40 1.14 -9.40 0.87
N PHE A 41 0.91 -8.78 -0.29
CA PHE A 41 1.18 -9.36 -1.60
C PHE A 41 1.46 -8.26 -2.63
N GLN A 42 2.57 -8.37 -3.37
CA GLN A 42 2.99 -7.44 -4.43
C GLN A 42 2.84 -5.95 -4.07
N SER A 43 3.44 -5.55 -2.93
CA SER A 43 3.40 -4.16 -2.43
C SER A 43 2.01 -3.62 -2.08
N LYS A 44 1.02 -4.51 -1.89
CA LYS A 44 -0.30 -4.20 -1.34
C LYS A 44 -0.52 -4.98 -0.04
N CYS A 45 -1.34 -4.40 0.83
CA CYS A 45 -1.81 -5.05 2.05
C CYS A 45 -3.31 -5.32 1.94
N TYR A 46 -3.73 -6.53 2.31
CA TYR A 46 -5.12 -6.98 2.20
C TYR A 46 -5.69 -7.31 3.57
N TYR A 47 -6.89 -6.81 3.81
CA TYR A 47 -7.72 -7.15 4.97
C TYR A 47 -8.97 -7.87 4.50
N PHE A 48 -9.26 -9.02 5.11
CA PHE A 48 -10.46 -9.79 4.85
C PHE A 48 -11.43 -9.55 6.01
N SER A 49 -12.53 -8.86 5.74
CA SER A 49 -13.52 -8.57 6.79
C SER A 49 -14.17 -9.86 7.30
N GLU A 50 -14.36 -9.93 8.62
CA GLU A 50 -15.11 -11.00 9.28
C GLU A 50 -16.62 -10.71 9.26
N ASP A 51 -16.99 -9.43 9.32
CA ASP A 51 -18.39 -8.99 9.30
C ASP A 51 -18.95 -8.89 7.88
N GLU A 52 -20.18 -9.38 7.70
CA GLU A 52 -20.94 -9.23 6.47
C GLU A 52 -21.60 -7.85 6.41
N SER A 53 -21.48 -7.16 5.28
CA SER A 53 -22.18 -5.91 5.03
C SER A 53 -22.43 -5.70 3.53
N ASN A 54 -23.28 -4.73 3.18
CA ASN A 54 -23.46 -4.36 1.77
C ASN A 54 -22.21 -3.64 1.23
N TRP A 55 -22.10 -3.59 -0.10
CA TRP A 55 -20.94 -3.01 -0.79
C TRP A 55 -20.59 -1.58 -0.32
N LYS A 56 -21.60 -0.72 -0.17
CA LYS A 56 -21.41 0.68 0.25
C LYS A 56 -20.86 0.77 1.67
N THR A 57 -21.44 0.01 2.60
CA THR A 57 -20.95 -0.07 3.98
C THR A 57 -19.54 -0.67 4.05
N SER A 58 -19.26 -1.69 3.25
CA SER A 58 -17.91 -2.28 3.15
C SER A 58 -16.88 -1.26 2.67
N LEU A 59 -17.21 -0.45 1.67
CA LEU A 59 -16.33 0.62 1.19
C LEU A 59 -16.04 1.66 2.28
N GLU A 60 -17.06 2.11 3.00
CA GLU A 60 -16.87 3.08 4.10
C GLU A 60 -16.05 2.48 5.25
N ASN A 61 -16.24 1.20 5.58
CA ASN A 61 -15.42 0.49 6.56
C ASN A 61 -13.94 0.43 6.11
N CYS A 62 -13.67 0.14 4.83
CA CYS A 62 -12.31 0.19 4.30
C CYS A 62 -11.70 1.59 4.40
N LYS A 63 -12.45 2.65 4.06
CA LYS A 63 -11.99 4.04 4.17
C LYS A 63 -11.67 4.43 5.62
N ALA A 64 -12.44 3.95 6.58
CA ALA A 64 -12.18 4.17 8.00
C ALA A 64 -10.86 3.52 8.47
N MET A 65 -10.34 2.55 7.72
CA MET A 65 -9.02 1.91 7.92
C MET A 65 -7.95 2.47 6.96
N GLU A 66 -8.17 3.66 6.38
CA GLU A 66 -7.27 4.29 5.40
C GLU A 66 -6.99 3.42 4.16
N ALA A 67 -7.97 2.58 3.80
CA ALA A 67 -7.91 1.65 2.68
C ALA A 67 -9.12 1.80 1.76
N SER A 68 -9.20 0.93 0.75
CA SER A 68 -10.33 0.84 -0.18
C SER A 68 -10.64 -0.62 -0.47
N LEU A 69 -11.85 -0.90 -0.96
CA LEU A 69 -12.15 -2.21 -1.54
C LEU A 69 -11.20 -2.46 -2.72
N THR A 70 -10.57 -3.63 -2.76
CA THR A 70 -9.44 -3.89 -3.66
C THR A 70 -9.86 -3.90 -5.13
N SER A 71 -9.03 -3.30 -5.99
CA SER A 71 -8.99 -3.65 -7.41
C SER A 71 -8.29 -5.00 -7.58
N ILE A 72 -8.49 -5.61 -8.73
CA ILE A 72 -7.68 -6.74 -9.16
C ILE A 72 -6.93 -6.27 -10.40
N ASP A 73 -5.63 -6.46 -10.40
CA ASP A 73 -4.70 -6.01 -11.44
C ASP A 73 -4.01 -7.20 -12.13
N SER A 74 -4.00 -8.39 -11.51
CA SER A 74 -3.41 -9.59 -12.09
C SER A 74 -4.09 -10.91 -11.67
N GLN A 75 -3.87 -11.97 -12.45
CA GLN A 75 -4.40 -13.31 -12.13
C GLN A 75 -3.74 -13.89 -10.87
N GLU A 76 -2.48 -13.55 -10.63
CA GLU A 76 -1.71 -13.95 -9.44
C GLU A 76 -2.29 -13.29 -8.19
N GLU A 77 -2.68 -12.02 -8.28
CA GLU A 77 -3.40 -11.32 -7.20
C GLU A 77 -4.75 -11.98 -6.90
N LEU A 78 -5.53 -12.30 -7.94
CA LEU A 78 -6.78 -13.04 -7.75
C LEU A 78 -6.55 -14.42 -7.10
N ALA A 79 -5.52 -15.15 -7.52
CA ALA A 79 -5.18 -16.45 -6.96
C ALA A 79 -4.76 -16.32 -5.48
N PHE A 80 -3.99 -15.29 -5.13
CA PHE A 80 -3.65 -14.95 -3.76
C PHE A 80 -4.92 -14.68 -2.94
N ILE A 81 -5.81 -13.81 -3.41
CA ILE A 81 -7.07 -13.49 -2.70
C ILE A 81 -7.92 -14.76 -2.50
N LYS A 82 -8.09 -15.58 -3.56
CA LYS A 82 -8.84 -16.85 -3.49
C LYS A 82 -8.25 -17.81 -2.45
N ARG A 83 -6.92 -17.81 -2.25
CA ARG A 83 -6.25 -18.64 -1.25
C ARG A 83 -6.50 -18.20 0.19
N PHE A 84 -6.61 -16.89 0.44
CA PHE A 84 -6.65 -16.33 1.79
C PHE A 84 -8.04 -15.88 2.25
N LYS A 85 -9.01 -15.68 1.35
CA LYS A 85 -10.37 -15.22 1.70
C LYS A 85 -11.17 -16.18 2.60
N GLY A 86 -10.75 -17.44 2.73
CA GLY A 86 -11.52 -18.47 3.41
C GLY A 86 -12.79 -18.85 2.64
N GLN A 87 -13.84 -19.28 3.36
CA GLN A 87 -15.07 -19.79 2.73
C GLN A 87 -16.07 -18.68 2.36
N ALA A 88 -16.04 -17.55 3.06
CA ALA A 88 -16.96 -16.45 2.81
C ALA A 88 -16.71 -15.78 1.45
N ASN A 89 -17.73 -15.08 0.96
CA ASN A 89 -17.60 -14.18 -0.18
C ASN A 89 -17.22 -12.79 0.33
N HIS A 90 -16.39 -12.09 -0.44
CA HIS A 90 -15.90 -10.76 -0.09
C HIS A 90 -16.19 -9.79 -1.24
N TRP A 91 -16.50 -8.54 -0.88
CA TRP A 91 -16.66 -7.48 -1.87
C TRP A 91 -15.33 -7.06 -2.45
N PHE A 92 -15.33 -6.80 -3.76
CA PHE A 92 -14.26 -6.11 -4.47
C PHE A 92 -14.64 -4.66 -4.74
N GLY A 93 -13.66 -3.84 -5.12
CA GLY A 93 -13.86 -2.43 -5.45
C GLY A 93 -14.56 -2.18 -6.79
N LEU A 94 -15.14 -3.21 -7.42
CA LEU A 94 -15.82 -3.08 -8.69
C LEU A 94 -17.25 -2.55 -8.48
N HIS A 95 -17.59 -1.45 -9.14
CA HIS A 95 -18.94 -0.88 -9.11
C HIS A 95 -19.35 -0.36 -10.48
N ASP A 96 -20.65 -0.28 -10.69
CA ASP A 96 -21.21 0.35 -11.89
C ASP A 96 -21.36 1.87 -11.66
N GLU A 97 -21.10 2.64 -12.71
CA GLU A 97 -21.49 4.05 -12.80
C GLU A 97 -22.82 4.15 -13.56
N ASP A 98 -23.56 5.26 -13.41
CA ASP A 98 -24.94 5.46 -13.94
C ASP A 98 -25.14 5.19 -15.45
N ASN A 99 -24.06 4.93 -16.20
CA ASN A 99 -24.04 4.61 -17.63
C ASN A 99 -23.51 3.19 -17.95
N SER A 100 -23.64 2.21 -17.06
CA SER A 100 -23.16 0.83 -17.29
C SER A 100 -21.65 0.74 -17.51
N GLN A 101 -20.90 1.69 -16.94
CA GLN A 101 -19.45 1.72 -16.98
C GLN A 101 -18.90 1.20 -15.66
N TRP A 102 -18.45 -0.05 -15.68
CA TRP A 102 -17.81 -0.67 -14.54
C TRP A 102 -16.45 -0.03 -14.27
N ARG A 103 -16.23 0.37 -13.02
CA ARG A 103 -14.97 0.94 -12.53
C ARG A 103 -14.56 0.35 -11.21
N TRP A 104 -13.25 0.38 -11.00
CA TRP A 104 -12.63 0.11 -9.72
C TRP A 104 -12.64 1.37 -8.85
N THR A 105 -12.66 1.20 -7.53
CA THR A 105 -12.57 2.29 -6.54
C THR A 105 -11.31 3.16 -6.67
N ASN A 106 -10.25 2.66 -7.32
CA ASN A 106 -9.04 3.43 -7.65
C ASN A 106 -9.20 4.30 -8.92
N GLY A 107 -10.38 4.30 -9.54
CA GLY A 107 -10.73 5.06 -10.75
C GLY A 107 -10.42 4.33 -12.06
N ALA A 108 -9.72 3.19 -12.02
CA ALA A 108 -9.40 2.41 -13.21
C ALA A 108 -10.68 1.85 -13.84
N ALA A 109 -10.76 1.92 -15.17
CA ALA A 109 -11.84 1.29 -15.93
C ALA A 109 -11.74 -0.23 -15.83
N PHE A 110 -12.87 -0.91 -15.70
CA PHE A 110 -12.90 -2.36 -15.77
C PHE A 110 -12.60 -2.81 -17.20
N ASN A 111 -11.45 -3.44 -17.39
CA ASN A 111 -10.93 -3.83 -18.70
C ASN A 111 -11.20 -5.31 -19.02
N ASN A 112 -12.37 -5.86 -18.66
CA ASN A 112 -12.92 -7.22 -18.97
C ASN A 112 -11.92 -8.39 -19.10
N TRP A 113 -10.72 -8.24 -18.53
CA TRP A 113 -9.69 -9.26 -18.55
C TRP A 113 -10.23 -10.33 -17.64
N SER A 114 -10.25 -11.54 -18.18
CA SER A 114 -10.98 -12.68 -17.67
C SER A 114 -10.53 -12.98 -16.25
N VAL A 115 -11.24 -12.44 -15.27
CA VAL A 115 -11.36 -13.00 -13.92
C VAL A 115 -12.10 -14.31 -14.14
N PRO A 116 -11.44 -15.48 -14.10
CA PRO A 116 -12.11 -16.76 -14.32
C PRO A 116 -12.96 -17.14 -13.11
#